data_AF-A0A7V5GTZ4-F1
#
_entry.id   AF-A0A7V5GTZ4-F1
#
_cell.length_a   1.000
_cell.length_b   1.000
_cell.length_c   1.000
_cell.angle_alpha   90.00
_cell.angle_beta   90.00
_cell.angle_gamma   90.00
#
_symmetry.space_group_name_H-M   'P 1'
#
loop_
_entity.id
_entity.type
_entity.pdbx_description
1 polymer ?
#
loop_
_entity_poly.entity_id
_entity_poly.type
_entity_poly.pdbx_seq_one_letter_code
_entity_poly.pdbx_strand_id
1 'polypeptide(L)'
;MEEGTALAGCSGGLSRLGPLLSHIGMLLLIVGGLAASITGYQARVSGATGDTISRPEWDFDLRIDDFKLVYYPISLNQWVELPDGHRGRVTEIRHDSARVDLSSHPGLHESRWLLRDSLRNDFEVYRNGRLTPYQGNIRSYITRAELIKDGQPVLKRKIEVNHPLRYGGFRFYQTSFETGGGNIDVDTVVVLAVSEDNDSAVVRLAVRGEAEKLPWGDLNLKAGEFFPDFKLDRNMQPFSASGELINPAVRVTLVGGGREIGAKWVFSHDFGGMGGSNMPLKLRIVDLTGVNSSRSGYATILEVKRDSGRWIIWMGFFCVTLGLVLTYSMTQRQAWAVVLRKPEGKDEIHLAYRNSRIDHRTRDYFERLN
;
A
#
# COMPACT_ATOMS: atom_id res chain seq x y z
N MET A 1 -28.63 -60.27 46.58
CA MET A 1 -28.21 -59.31 45.54
C MET A 1 -27.88 -58.03 46.25
N GLU A 2 -26.62 -57.59 46.20
CA GLU A 2 -26.22 -56.30 46.78
C GLU A 2 -26.83 -55.18 45.92
N GLU A 3 -27.74 -54.40 46.48
CA GLU A 3 -28.26 -53.20 45.80
C GLU A 3 -27.22 -52.09 45.91
N GLY A 4 -26.52 -51.82 44.80
CA GLY A 4 -25.55 -50.74 44.72
C GLY A 4 -26.14 -49.49 44.09
N THR A 5 -25.90 -48.32 44.70
CA THR A 5 -26.22 -47.02 44.07
C THR A 5 -24.95 -46.42 43.48
N ALA A 6 -25.00 -46.07 42.19
CA ALA A 6 -23.89 -45.43 41.48
C ALA A 6 -24.22 -43.95 41.17
N LEU A 7 -23.25 -43.07 41.42
CA LEU A 7 -23.31 -41.65 41.11
C LEU A 7 -22.14 -41.27 40.20
N ALA A 8 -22.41 -40.48 39.16
CA ALA A 8 -21.40 -39.99 38.24
C ALA A 8 -21.53 -38.47 38.07
N GLY A 9 -20.40 -37.76 38.14
CA GLY A 9 -20.31 -36.32 37.91
C GLY A 9 -19.26 -36.00 36.86
N CYS A 10 -19.59 -35.11 35.92
CA CYS A 10 -18.68 -34.67 34.87
C CYS A 10 -18.61 -33.14 34.79
N SER A 11 -17.40 -32.61 34.65
CA SER A 11 -17.13 -31.18 34.49
C SER A 11 -16.09 -30.94 33.40
N GLY A 12 -16.14 -29.77 32.75
CA GLY A 12 -15.23 -29.41 31.66
C GLY A 12 -15.59 -29.99 30.29
N GLY A 13 -16.87 -30.34 30.06
CA GLY A 13 -17.35 -30.89 28.77
C GLY A 13 -17.00 -30.03 27.55
N LEU A 14 -17.02 -28.71 27.72
CA LEU A 14 -16.72 -27.69 26.70
C LEU A 14 -15.31 -27.80 26.10
N SER A 15 -14.33 -28.39 26.79
CA SER A 15 -12.97 -28.52 26.25
C SER A 15 -12.90 -29.43 25.02
N ARG A 16 -13.88 -30.33 24.81
CA ARG A 16 -13.98 -31.18 23.61
C ARG A 16 -14.23 -30.38 22.34
N LEU A 17 -14.84 -29.21 22.46
CA LEU A 17 -15.06 -28.30 21.33
C LEU A 17 -13.78 -27.55 20.95
N GLY A 18 -12.78 -27.51 21.83
CA GLY A 18 -11.54 -26.77 21.65
C GLY A 18 -10.79 -27.16 20.36
N PRO A 19 -10.41 -28.44 20.16
CA PRO A 19 -9.76 -28.87 18.94
C PRO A 19 -10.60 -28.61 17.68
N LEU A 20 -11.92 -28.85 17.74
CA LEU A 20 -12.82 -28.63 16.62
C LEU A 20 -12.88 -27.15 16.21
N LEU A 21 -12.99 -26.23 17.18
CA LEU A 21 -12.94 -24.78 16.95
C LEU A 21 -11.60 -24.34 16.36
N SER A 22 -10.48 -24.92 16.81
CA SER A 22 -9.16 -24.62 16.25
C SER A 22 -9.04 -25.05 14.78
N HIS A 23 -9.54 -26.23 14.41
CA HIS A 23 -9.52 -26.69 13.01
C HIS A 23 -10.43 -25.85 12.11
N ILE A 24 -11.64 -25.52 12.58
CA ILE A 24 -12.55 -24.61 11.87
C ILE A 24 -11.87 -23.24 11.69
N GLY A 25 -11.22 -22.73 12.73
CA GLY A 25 -10.48 -21.47 12.66
C GLY A 25 -9.35 -21.50 11.64
N MET A 26 -8.57 -22.59 11.56
CA MET A 26 -7.52 -22.79 10.57
C MET A 26 -8.08 -22.79 9.14
N LEU A 27 -9.19 -23.47 8.90
CA LEU A 27 -9.87 -23.47 7.59
C LEU A 27 -10.36 -22.07 7.21
N LEU A 28 -10.94 -21.33 8.16
CA LEU A 28 -11.36 -19.94 7.95
C LEU A 28 -10.18 -19.03 7.59
N LEU A 29 -9.00 -19.23 8.22
CA LEU A 29 -7.80 -18.46 7.87
C LEU A 29 -7.34 -18.75 6.43
N ILE A 30 -7.34 -20.01 6.01
CA ILE A 30 -6.97 -20.41 4.64
C ILE A 30 -7.96 -19.81 3.62
N VAL A 31 -9.26 -20.01 3.85
CA VAL A 31 -10.32 -19.49 2.96
C VAL A 31 -10.31 -17.96 2.94
N GLY A 32 -10.13 -17.33 4.09
CA GLY A 32 -10.05 -15.87 4.21
C GLY A 32 -8.82 -15.30 3.50
N GLY A 33 -7.66 -15.96 3.60
CA GLY A 33 -6.45 -15.61 2.88
C GLY A 33 -6.60 -15.75 1.36
N LEU A 34 -7.20 -16.85 0.91
CA LEU A 34 -7.48 -17.08 -0.51
C LEU A 34 -8.45 -16.03 -1.08
N ALA A 35 -9.54 -15.76 -0.34
CA ALA A 35 -10.51 -14.73 -0.72
C ALA A 35 -9.86 -13.34 -0.78
N ALA A 36 -9.03 -12.99 0.21
CA ALA A 36 -8.29 -11.72 0.22
C ALA A 36 -7.29 -11.62 -0.93
N SER A 37 -6.65 -12.71 -1.33
CA SER A 37 -5.75 -12.74 -2.48
C SER A 37 -6.49 -12.51 -3.80
N ILE A 38 -7.61 -13.20 -4.02
CA ILE A 38 -8.39 -13.13 -5.26
C ILE A 38 -9.09 -11.77 -5.39
N THR A 39 -9.66 -11.28 -4.30
CA THR A 39 -10.51 -10.08 -4.32
C THR A 39 -9.78 -8.82 -3.87
N GLY A 40 -8.56 -8.96 -3.34
CA GLY A 40 -7.73 -7.86 -2.89
C GLY A 40 -7.42 -6.91 -4.04
N TYR A 41 -7.42 -5.61 -3.74
CA TYR A 41 -7.00 -4.58 -4.68
C TYR A 41 -5.96 -3.70 -4.00
N GLN A 42 -4.86 -3.44 -4.71
CA GLN A 42 -3.82 -2.52 -4.28
C GLN A 42 -3.38 -1.70 -5.48
N ALA A 43 -3.38 -0.39 -5.33
CA ALA A 43 -2.90 0.54 -6.34
C ALA A 43 -2.13 1.68 -5.66
N ARG A 44 -1.17 2.24 -6.39
CA ARG A 44 -0.51 3.49 -6.01
C ARG A 44 -0.97 4.55 -7.00
N VAL A 45 -1.50 5.65 -6.48
CA VAL A 45 -1.99 6.76 -7.28
C VAL A 45 -1.29 8.03 -6.85
N SER A 46 -1.01 8.91 -7.82
CA SER A 46 -0.49 10.24 -7.58
C SER A 46 -1.50 11.29 -8.04
N GLY A 47 -1.51 12.45 -7.39
CA GLY A 47 -2.30 13.60 -7.84
C GLY A 47 -1.83 14.89 -7.19
N ALA A 48 -1.73 15.95 -7.98
CA ALA A 48 -1.53 17.30 -7.49
C ALA A 48 -2.86 17.98 -7.16
N THR A 49 -2.76 19.10 -6.46
CA THR A 49 -3.90 19.99 -6.20
C THR A 49 -4.64 20.32 -7.50
N GLY A 50 -5.94 20.04 -7.51
CA GLY A 50 -6.84 20.20 -8.66
C GLY A 50 -7.07 18.91 -9.46
N ASP A 51 -6.26 17.87 -9.29
CA ASP A 51 -6.42 16.63 -10.05
C ASP A 51 -7.62 15.83 -9.56
N THR A 52 -8.29 15.19 -10.51
CA THR A 52 -9.36 14.22 -10.24
C THR A 52 -8.89 12.85 -10.73
N ILE A 53 -8.77 11.92 -9.80
CA ILE A 53 -8.29 10.55 -10.06
C ILE A 53 -9.52 9.65 -10.18
N SER A 54 -9.68 9.06 -11.36
CA SER A 54 -10.72 8.08 -11.66
C SER A 54 -10.09 6.71 -11.86
N ARG A 55 -10.73 5.65 -11.37
CA ARG A 55 -10.30 4.26 -11.61
C ARG A 55 -11.50 3.38 -11.93
N PRO A 56 -11.41 2.46 -12.91
CA PRO A 56 -12.53 1.57 -13.24
C PRO A 56 -12.97 0.66 -12.08
N GLU A 57 -12.08 0.36 -11.13
CA GLU A 57 -12.43 -0.43 -9.95
C GLU A 57 -13.23 0.35 -8.90
N TRP A 58 -13.31 1.68 -9.05
CA TRP A 58 -14.01 2.58 -8.14
C TRP A 58 -15.34 3.02 -8.77
N ASP A 59 -16.37 3.13 -7.95
CA ASP A 59 -17.66 3.69 -8.33
C ASP A 59 -17.74 5.20 -8.03
N PHE A 60 -16.59 5.86 -7.91
CA PHE A 60 -16.41 7.26 -7.55
C PHE A 60 -15.07 7.79 -8.07
N ASP A 61 -14.95 9.11 -8.14
CA ASP A 61 -13.72 9.83 -8.41
C ASP A 61 -13.14 10.42 -7.13
N LEU A 62 -11.81 10.55 -7.07
CA LEU A 62 -11.09 11.19 -5.97
C LEU A 62 -10.45 12.48 -6.46
N ARG A 63 -11.03 13.63 -6.10
CA ARG A 63 -10.41 14.94 -6.34
C ARG A 63 -9.45 15.30 -5.23
N ILE A 64 -8.27 15.79 -5.59
CA ILE A 64 -7.28 16.33 -4.67
C ILE A 64 -7.49 17.84 -4.56
N ASP A 65 -8.00 18.31 -3.43
CA ASP A 65 -8.29 19.73 -3.23
C ASP A 65 -7.06 20.51 -2.74
N ASP A 66 -6.16 19.88 -1.97
CA ASP A 66 -4.99 20.53 -1.37
C ASP A 66 -3.98 19.46 -0.93
N PHE A 67 -2.69 19.76 -1.04
CA PHE A 67 -1.62 18.93 -0.49
C PHE A 67 -0.57 19.80 0.21
N LYS A 68 -0.19 19.43 1.43
CA LYS A 68 0.76 20.19 2.26
C LYS A 68 1.74 19.30 3.00
N LEU A 69 2.99 19.77 3.06
CA LEU A 69 4.03 19.24 3.93
C LEU A 69 3.93 19.91 5.29
N VAL A 70 3.97 19.12 6.36
CA VAL A 70 4.04 19.61 7.74
C VAL A 70 5.41 19.27 8.28
N TYR A 71 6.12 20.27 8.78
CA TYR A 71 7.46 20.09 9.35
C TYR A 71 7.40 19.95 10.88
N TYR A 72 8.38 19.27 11.47
CA TYR A 72 8.56 19.27 12.92
C TYR A 72 8.93 20.67 13.41
N PRO A 73 8.44 21.13 14.58
CA PRO A 73 9.00 22.31 15.23
C PRO A 73 10.52 22.15 15.40
N ILE A 74 11.26 23.26 15.31
CA ILE A 74 12.73 23.23 15.37
C ILE A 74 13.20 22.53 16.65
N SER A 75 13.92 21.41 16.48
CA SER A 75 14.39 20.53 17.55
C SER A 75 15.89 20.21 17.45
N LEU A 76 16.44 19.59 18.51
CA LEU A 76 17.83 19.13 18.53
C LEU A 76 18.12 18.20 17.35
N ASN A 77 19.36 18.26 16.85
CA ASN A 77 19.89 17.48 15.72
C ASN A 77 19.19 17.71 14.37
N GLN A 78 18.27 18.66 14.30
CA GLN A 78 17.62 19.03 13.05
C GLN A 78 18.54 19.89 12.19
N TRP A 79 18.47 19.70 10.87
CA TRP A 79 19.11 20.63 9.94
C TRP A 79 18.21 21.84 9.74
N VAL A 80 18.80 23.03 9.74
CA VAL A 80 18.10 24.30 9.52
C VAL A 80 18.89 25.16 8.54
N GLU A 81 18.17 26.02 7.83
CA GLU A 81 18.71 27.09 7.01
C GLU A 81 18.65 28.40 7.80
N LEU A 82 19.78 29.11 7.80
CA LEU A 82 19.96 30.39 8.45
C LEU A 82 19.46 31.53 7.53
N PRO A 83 19.24 32.74 8.08
CA PRO A 83 18.87 33.92 7.27
C PRO A 83 19.88 34.29 6.17
N ASP A 84 21.15 33.93 6.37
CA ASP A 84 22.23 34.16 5.41
C ASP A 84 22.35 33.05 4.34
N GLY A 85 21.39 32.09 4.33
CA GLY A 85 21.34 30.97 3.39
C GLY A 85 22.25 29.79 3.74
N HIS A 86 23.10 29.91 4.76
CA HIS A 86 23.91 28.78 5.22
C HIS A 86 23.03 27.74 5.90
N ARG A 87 23.52 26.51 5.95
CA ARG A 87 22.83 25.39 6.61
C ARG A 87 23.69 24.83 7.71
N GLY A 88 23.04 24.40 8.78
CA GLY A 88 23.72 23.80 9.91
C GLY A 88 22.80 22.93 10.74
N ARG A 89 23.39 22.24 11.70
CA ARG A 89 22.68 21.33 12.61
C ARG A 89 22.44 21.99 13.94
N VAL A 90 21.21 21.94 14.42
CA VAL A 90 20.86 22.41 15.76
C VAL A 90 21.52 21.50 16.80
N THR A 91 22.34 22.08 17.68
CA THR A 91 23.07 21.34 18.73
C THR A 91 22.56 21.66 20.14
N GLU A 92 21.92 22.81 20.32
CA GLU A 92 21.37 23.24 21.61
C GLU A 92 20.13 24.10 21.37
N ILE A 93 19.16 24.03 22.29
CA ILE A 93 17.91 24.81 22.24
C ILE A 93 17.67 25.47 23.59
N ARG A 94 17.35 26.76 23.53
CA ARG A 94 16.82 27.57 24.63
C ARG A 94 15.39 28.00 24.27
N HIS A 95 14.79 28.82 25.14
CA HIS A 95 13.41 29.27 24.98
C HIS A 95 13.16 29.94 23.61
N ASP A 96 13.98 30.94 23.28
CA ASP A 96 13.85 31.82 22.11
C ASP A 96 14.96 31.62 21.06
N SER A 97 15.99 30.84 21.39
CA SER A 97 17.23 30.76 20.62
C SER A 97 17.71 29.32 20.48
N ALA A 98 18.47 29.06 19.43
CA ALA A 98 19.11 27.77 19.18
C ALA A 98 20.56 27.98 18.75
N ARG A 99 21.43 27.05 19.17
CA ARG A 99 22.80 27.00 18.69
C ARG A 99 22.87 26.10 17.47
N VAL A 100 23.33 26.65 16.36
CA VAL A 100 23.47 25.93 15.09
C VAL A 100 24.94 25.77 14.77
N ASP A 101 25.37 24.54 14.54
CA ASP A 101 26.72 24.19 14.08
C ASP A 101 26.73 24.14 12.54
N LEU A 102 27.52 25.02 11.93
CA LEU A 102 27.62 25.15 10.48
C LEU A 102 28.62 24.10 9.98
N SER A 103 28.16 23.22 9.10
CA SER A 103 29.03 22.24 8.45
C SER A 103 29.76 22.91 7.29
N SER A 104 30.69 23.80 7.59
CA SER A 104 31.43 24.54 6.57
C SER A 104 32.64 23.75 6.06
N HIS A 105 33.49 23.14 6.91
CA HIS A 105 34.65 22.32 6.47
C HIS A 105 35.14 21.33 7.56
N PRO A 106 35.86 20.23 7.21
CA PRO A 106 36.52 19.37 8.19
C PRO A 106 37.55 20.18 9.01
N GLY A 107 37.31 20.32 10.32
CA GLY A 107 38.22 21.00 11.26
C GLY A 107 37.82 22.42 11.65
N LEU A 108 36.79 23.01 11.04
CA LEU A 108 36.22 24.32 11.42
C LEU A 108 34.76 24.14 11.84
N HIS A 109 34.54 24.04 13.15
CA HIS A 109 33.20 24.06 13.74
C HIS A 109 32.84 25.50 14.07
N GLU A 110 32.15 26.17 13.14
CA GLU A 110 31.56 27.46 13.44
C GLU A 110 30.16 27.25 13.98
N SER A 111 29.93 27.65 15.23
CA SER A 111 28.60 27.61 15.83
C SER A 111 28.08 29.01 16.15
N ARG A 112 26.79 29.25 15.91
CA ARG A 112 26.15 30.54 16.14
C ARG A 112 24.87 30.37 16.95
N TRP A 113 24.63 31.31 17.86
CA TRP A 113 23.34 31.46 18.53
C TRP A 113 22.44 32.36 17.68
N LEU A 114 21.25 31.85 17.36
CA LEU A 114 20.28 32.52 16.52
C LEU A 114 18.89 32.41 17.16
N LEU A 115 18.03 33.40 16.89
CA LEU A 115 16.63 33.32 17.27
C LEU A 115 15.97 32.14 16.56
N ARG A 116 15.15 31.37 17.27
CA ARG A 116 14.49 30.18 16.68
C ARG A 116 13.59 30.56 15.51
N ASP A 117 12.94 31.71 15.58
CA ASP A 117 12.03 32.19 14.54
C ASP A 117 12.75 32.66 13.28
N SER A 118 14.07 32.91 13.35
CA SER A 118 14.87 33.24 12.16
C SER A 118 15.42 32.01 11.44
N LEU A 119 15.30 30.82 12.05
CA LEU A 119 15.74 29.57 11.47
C LEU A 119 14.61 28.94 10.67
N ARG A 120 14.95 28.41 9.49
CA ARG A 120 14.01 27.70 8.64
C ARG A 120 14.32 26.21 8.57
N ASN A 121 13.29 25.39 8.60
CA ASN A 121 13.40 23.93 8.47
C ASN A 121 12.69 23.38 7.23
N ASP A 122 12.15 24.26 6.40
CA ASP A 122 11.38 24.01 5.18
C ASP A 122 12.20 24.27 3.90
N PHE A 123 13.52 24.14 3.98
CA PHE A 123 14.41 24.38 2.85
C PHE A 123 14.49 23.19 1.89
N GLU A 124 14.88 23.49 0.65
CA GLU A 124 15.05 22.50 -0.42
C GLU A 124 16.51 22.17 -0.68
N VAL A 125 16.77 20.92 -1.03
CA VAL A 125 18.07 20.40 -1.45
C VAL A 125 17.98 19.91 -2.89
N TYR A 126 19.05 20.13 -3.66
CA TYR A 126 19.18 19.53 -4.98
C TYR A 126 19.38 18.02 -4.85
N ARG A 127 18.47 17.24 -5.44
CA ARG A 127 18.56 15.78 -5.55
C ARG A 127 18.15 15.38 -6.96
N ASN A 128 18.98 14.59 -7.64
CA ASN A 128 18.71 14.08 -8.99
C ASN A 128 18.32 15.19 -9.99
N GLY A 129 18.99 16.35 -9.92
CA GLY A 129 18.74 17.48 -10.82
C GLY A 129 17.51 18.32 -10.50
N ARG A 130 16.78 18.06 -9.40
CA ARG A 130 15.60 18.83 -8.98
C ARG A 130 15.77 19.38 -7.56
N LEU A 131 15.21 20.55 -7.29
CA LEU A 131 15.03 21.06 -5.93
C LEU A 131 13.95 20.23 -5.24
N THR A 132 14.25 19.68 -4.06
CA THR A 132 13.33 18.81 -3.30
C THR A 132 13.38 19.16 -1.81
N PRO A 133 12.27 19.12 -1.07
CA PRO A 133 12.25 19.32 0.37
C PRO A 133 13.25 18.43 1.10
N TYR A 134 13.96 19.01 2.07
CA TYR A 134 14.79 18.21 2.96
C TYR A 134 13.92 17.29 3.84
N GLN A 135 13.89 16.00 3.50
CA GLN A 135 12.96 15.03 4.09
C GLN A 135 13.15 14.83 5.60
N GLY A 136 14.35 15.05 6.14
CA GLY A 136 14.65 14.82 7.56
C GLY A 136 13.83 15.70 8.52
N ASN A 137 13.24 16.78 8.01
CA ASN A 137 12.47 17.73 8.81
C ASN A 137 10.95 17.54 8.69
N ILE A 138 10.48 16.68 7.79
CA ILE A 138 9.06 16.50 7.52
C ILE A 138 8.43 15.62 8.60
N ARG A 139 7.38 16.13 9.24
CA ARG A 139 6.57 15.43 10.23
C ARG A 139 5.42 14.65 9.60
N SER A 140 4.72 15.25 8.65
CA SER A 140 3.54 14.64 8.06
C SER A 140 3.25 15.18 6.67
N TYR A 141 2.50 14.38 5.91
CA TYR A 141 1.96 14.71 4.61
C TYR A 141 0.45 14.80 4.76
N ILE A 142 -0.14 15.93 4.37
CA ILE A 142 -1.57 16.15 4.49
C ILE A 142 -2.15 16.33 3.10
N THR A 143 -3.06 15.43 2.73
CA THR A 143 -3.91 15.58 1.54
C THR A 143 -5.32 15.91 1.97
N ARG A 144 -5.93 16.94 1.39
CA ARG A 144 -7.38 17.13 1.45
C ARG A 144 -7.95 16.60 0.16
N ALA A 145 -8.84 15.63 0.26
CA ALA A 145 -9.45 15.00 -0.89
C ALA A 145 -10.99 15.01 -0.76
N GLU A 146 -11.64 15.09 -1.91
CA GLU A 146 -13.08 15.06 -2.04
C GLU A 146 -13.48 13.93 -2.98
N LEU A 147 -14.36 13.06 -2.50
CA LEU A 147 -14.93 11.97 -3.27
C LEU A 147 -16.15 12.49 -4.02
N ILE A 148 -16.19 12.22 -5.32
CA ILE A 148 -17.26 12.62 -6.22
C ILE A 148 -17.89 11.36 -6.79
N LYS A 149 -19.22 11.22 -6.72
CA LYS A 149 -19.95 10.09 -7.30
C LYS A 149 -21.10 10.65 -8.12
N ASP A 150 -21.25 10.16 -9.35
CA ASP A 150 -22.26 10.64 -10.30
C ASP A 150 -22.25 12.17 -10.47
N GLY A 151 -21.05 12.76 -10.47
CA GLY A 151 -20.82 14.20 -10.58
C GLY A 151 -21.11 15.03 -9.33
N GLN A 152 -21.55 14.41 -8.22
CA GLN A 152 -21.86 15.10 -6.96
C GLN A 152 -20.81 14.82 -5.88
N PRO A 153 -20.41 15.83 -5.08
CA PRO A 153 -19.50 15.64 -3.96
C PRO A 153 -20.19 14.83 -2.85
N VAL A 154 -19.60 13.69 -2.48
CA VAL A 154 -20.15 12.77 -1.49
C VAL A 154 -19.43 12.88 -0.15
N LEU A 155 -18.11 13.05 -0.17
CA LEU A 155 -17.32 13.06 1.07
C LEU A 155 -16.03 13.83 0.91
N LYS A 156 -15.86 14.87 1.74
CA LYS A 156 -14.61 15.61 1.87
C LYS A 156 -13.88 15.21 3.14
N ARG A 157 -12.63 14.75 3.01
CA ARG A 157 -11.81 14.28 4.14
C ARG A 157 -10.34 14.63 3.98
N LYS A 158 -9.68 14.72 5.12
CA LYS A 158 -8.22 14.83 5.23
C LYS A 158 -7.63 13.42 5.29
N ILE A 159 -6.60 13.17 4.51
CA ILE A 159 -5.75 11.98 4.55
C ILE A 159 -4.40 12.43 5.10
N GLU A 160 -3.96 11.77 6.17
CA GLU A 160 -2.66 12.02 6.78
C GLU A 160 -2.05 10.71 7.26
N VAL A 161 -0.77 10.73 7.63
CA VAL A 161 -0.06 9.55 8.13
C VAL A 161 -0.86 8.93 9.29
N ASN A 162 -1.10 7.62 9.23
CA ASN A 162 -1.92 6.83 10.16
C ASN A 162 -3.44 7.12 10.20
N HIS A 163 -3.91 8.14 9.48
CA HIS A 163 -5.34 8.45 9.39
C HIS A 163 -5.81 8.33 7.92
N PRO A 164 -6.06 7.10 7.44
CA PRO A 164 -6.50 6.87 6.07
C PRO A 164 -7.96 7.28 5.86
N LEU A 165 -8.27 7.76 4.66
CA LEU A 165 -9.66 7.91 4.22
C LEU A 165 -10.21 6.53 3.89
N ARG A 166 -11.46 6.27 4.32
CA ARG A 166 -12.15 5.00 4.06
C ARG A 166 -13.49 5.26 3.40
N TYR A 167 -13.73 4.64 2.25
CA TYR A 167 -15.00 4.77 1.52
C TYR A 167 -15.17 3.59 0.57
N GLY A 168 -16.40 3.06 0.41
CA GLY A 168 -16.69 1.99 -0.54
C GLY A 168 -15.88 0.69 -0.35
N GLY A 169 -15.38 0.42 0.87
CA GLY A 169 -14.45 -0.69 1.14
C GLY A 169 -12.98 -0.42 0.80
N PHE A 170 -12.69 0.72 0.17
CA PHE A 170 -11.34 1.20 -0.11
C PHE A 170 -10.77 1.99 1.06
N ARG A 171 -9.44 1.95 1.18
CA ARG A 171 -8.65 2.70 2.15
C ARG A 171 -7.53 3.42 1.42
N PHE A 172 -7.48 4.74 1.56
CA PHE A 172 -6.50 5.61 0.95
C PHE A 172 -5.48 6.01 2.01
N TYR A 173 -4.28 5.48 1.87
CA TYR A 173 -3.17 5.73 2.78
C TYR A 173 -2.24 6.76 2.18
N GLN A 174 -1.95 7.81 2.94
CA GLN A 174 -0.88 8.71 2.60
C GLN A 174 0.47 7.99 2.78
N THR A 175 1.24 7.83 1.70
CA THR A 175 2.52 7.11 1.74
C THR A 175 3.72 8.00 1.45
N SER A 176 3.61 8.88 0.46
CA SER A 176 4.71 9.74 0.02
C SER A 176 4.17 10.99 -0.69
N PHE A 177 5.08 11.74 -1.27
CA PHE A 177 4.82 12.81 -2.23
C PHE A 177 5.84 12.70 -3.37
N GLU A 178 5.61 13.43 -4.45
CA GLU A 178 6.57 13.66 -5.53
C GLU A 178 6.69 15.14 -5.85
N THR A 179 7.84 15.53 -6.40
CA THR A 179 8.15 16.92 -6.74
C THR A 179 7.86 17.17 -8.21
N GLY A 180 7.21 18.30 -8.50
CA GLY A 180 6.82 18.65 -9.86
C GLY A 180 5.60 17.89 -10.33
N GLY A 181 4.64 17.66 -9.43
CA GLY A 181 3.41 16.86 -9.58
C GLY A 181 2.43 17.27 -10.70
N GLY A 182 2.90 17.87 -11.78
CA GLY A 182 2.14 17.98 -13.02
C GLY A 182 2.25 16.70 -13.83
N ASN A 183 1.29 16.50 -14.73
CA ASN A 183 1.50 15.64 -15.88
C ASN A 183 2.73 16.17 -16.63
N ILE A 184 3.70 15.29 -16.90
CA ILE A 184 4.72 15.60 -17.89
C ILE A 184 4.02 15.58 -19.24
N ASP A 185 3.89 16.76 -19.82
CA ASP A 185 3.42 16.93 -21.18
C ASP A 185 4.66 16.90 -22.08
N VAL A 186 4.57 16.14 -23.16
CA VAL A 186 5.62 16.04 -24.18
C VAL A 186 5.02 16.52 -25.48
N ASP A 187 5.61 17.56 -26.07
CA ASP A 187 5.12 18.11 -27.34
C ASP A 187 5.38 17.12 -28.49
N THR A 188 6.54 16.47 -28.51
CA THR A 188 6.97 15.61 -29.63
C THR A 188 7.78 14.41 -29.15
N VAL A 189 7.38 13.22 -29.61
CA VAL A 189 8.11 11.97 -29.42
C VAL A 189 8.95 11.66 -30.66
N VAL A 190 10.21 11.32 -30.46
CA VAL A 190 11.11 10.92 -31.55
C VAL A 190 11.16 9.40 -31.58
N VAL A 191 10.71 8.81 -32.69
CA VAL A 191 10.57 7.35 -32.84
C VAL A 191 11.51 6.87 -33.94
N LEU A 192 12.30 5.85 -33.63
CA LEU A 192 12.99 5.04 -34.62
C LEU A 192 12.00 4.01 -35.16
N ALA A 193 11.73 4.09 -36.47
CA ALA A 193 10.97 3.10 -37.21
C ALA A 193 11.92 2.23 -38.05
N VAL A 194 11.72 0.92 -38.01
CA VAL A 194 12.47 -0.06 -38.80
C VAL A 194 11.49 -0.99 -39.51
N SER A 195 11.63 -1.11 -40.84
CA SER A 195 10.84 -1.98 -41.70
C SER A 195 11.32 -3.45 -41.65
N GLU A 196 10.55 -4.37 -42.24
CA GLU A 196 10.96 -5.78 -42.37
C GLU A 196 12.17 -5.95 -43.29
N ASP A 197 12.29 -5.07 -44.30
CA ASP A 197 13.42 -5.00 -45.24
C ASP A 197 14.64 -4.27 -44.64
N ASN A 198 14.59 -3.96 -43.33
CA ASN A 198 15.65 -3.33 -42.55
C ASN A 198 15.97 -1.87 -42.94
N ASP A 199 15.04 -1.19 -43.63
CA ASP A 199 15.09 0.26 -43.77
C ASP A 199 14.82 0.92 -42.41
N SER A 200 15.59 1.96 -42.05
CA SER A 200 15.50 2.64 -40.73
C SER A 200 15.42 4.18 -40.83
N ALA A 201 14.56 4.80 -40.02
CA ALA A 201 14.21 6.21 -40.11
C ALA A 201 13.83 6.72 -38.73
N VAL A 202 14.29 7.93 -38.43
CA VAL A 202 13.93 8.65 -37.20
C VAL A 202 12.85 9.65 -37.55
N VAL A 203 11.66 9.45 -36.99
CA VAL A 203 10.48 10.27 -37.25
C VAL A 203 10.11 11.04 -35.99
N ARG A 204 9.88 12.35 -36.13
CA ARG A 204 9.43 13.22 -35.06
C ARG A 204 7.92 13.32 -35.12
N LEU A 205 7.22 12.81 -34.12
CA LEU A 205 5.76 12.79 -34.08
C LEU A 205 5.26 13.74 -33.00
N ALA A 206 4.50 14.76 -33.39
CA ALA A 206 3.80 15.60 -32.44
C ALA A 206 2.74 14.77 -31.70
N VAL A 207 2.73 14.83 -30.37
CA VAL A 207 1.79 14.06 -29.54
C VAL A 207 0.37 14.60 -29.80
N ARG A 208 -0.57 13.71 -30.17
CA ARG A 208 -1.92 14.07 -30.66
C ARG A 208 -1.92 15.00 -31.88
N GLY A 209 -0.81 15.05 -32.63
CA GLY A 209 -0.65 15.85 -33.85
C GLY A 209 -1.12 15.13 -35.11
N GLU A 210 -0.69 15.65 -36.26
CA GLU A 210 -0.95 15.05 -37.57
C GLU A 210 -0.07 13.82 -37.83
N ALA A 211 -0.36 13.09 -38.91
CA ALA A 211 0.42 11.93 -39.31
C ALA A 211 1.64 12.35 -40.15
N GLU A 212 2.79 11.78 -39.87
CA GLU A 212 4.07 12.06 -40.54
C GLU A 212 4.43 10.94 -41.51
N LYS A 213 4.87 11.31 -42.72
CA LYS A 213 5.20 10.35 -43.78
C LYS A 213 6.52 9.63 -43.50
N LEU A 214 6.54 8.31 -43.71
CA LEU A 214 7.79 7.54 -43.70
C LEU A 214 8.58 7.77 -44.99
N PRO A 215 9.93 7.77 -44.94
CA PRO A 215 10.77 8.00 -46.11
C PRO A 215 10.73 6.85 -47.13
N TRP A 216 10.27 5.67 -46.71
CA TRP A 216 9.99 4.53 -47.57
C TRP A 216 8.49 4.24 -47.62
N GLY A 217 7.97 3.99 -48.82
CA GLY A 217 6.58 3.65 -49.05
C GLY A 217 5.59 4.81 -48.85
N ASP A 218 4.30 4.46 -48.88
CA ASP A 218 3.17 5.41 -48.74
C ASP A 218 2.45 5.27 -47.39
N LEU A 219 3.23 5.01 -46.34
CA LEU A 219 2.77 4.85 -44.98
C LEU A 219 3.10 6.10 -44.15
N ASN A 220 2.22 6.44 -43.21
CA ASN A 220 2.38 7.54 -42.28
C ASN A 220 2.27 7.03 -40.84
N LEU A 221 2.96 7.68 -39.90
CA LEU A 221 2.89 7.42 -38.48
C LEU A 221 2.22 8.57 -37.76
N LYS A 222 1.32 8.27 -36.84
CA LYS A 222 0.65 9.27 -36.00
C LYS A 222 0.83 8.93 -34.53
N ALA A 223 1.26 9.89 -33.72
CA ALA A 223 1.29 9.75 -32.27
C ALA A 223 -0.06 10.17 -31.66
N GLY A 224 -0.62 9.28 -30.85
CA GLY A 224 -1.84 9.49 -30.09
C GLY A 224 -1.54 9.92 -28.65
N GLU A 225 -2.11 9.19 -27.69
CA GLU A 225 -1.91 9.43 -26.26
C GLU A 225 -0.50 9.08 -25.80
N PHE A 226 0.02 9.87 -24.85
CA PHE A 226 1.30 9.69 -24.20
C PHE A 226 1.10 9.49 -22.69
N PHE A 227 1.84 8.56 -22.10
CA PHE A 227 1.86 8.28 -20.67
C PHE A 227 3.30 8.27 -20.16
N PRO A 228 3.70 9.13 -19.21
CA PRO A 228 5.08 9.20 -18.72
C PRO A 228 5.50 7.98 -17.86
N ASP A 229 4.56 7.33 -17.17
CA ASP A 229 4.76 6.08 -16.42
C ASP A 229 3.64 5.09 -16.73
N PHE A 230 3.68 4.53 -17.94
CA PHE A 230 2.65 3.66 -18.49
C PHE A 230 2.49 2.38 -17.67
N LYS A 231 1.25 2.11 -17.27
CA LYS A 231 0.79 0.81 -16.76
C LYS A 231 -0.58 0.47 -17.33
N LEU A 232 -0.89 -0.81 -17.31
CA LEU A 232 -2.23 -1.32 -17.62
C LEU A 232 -2.94 -1.65 -16.32
N ASP A 233 -4.22 -1.31 -16.23
CA ASP A 233 -5.08 -1.77 -15.15
C ASP A 233 -5.59 -3.20 -15.40
N ARG A 234 -6.46 -3.71 -14.51
CA ARG A 234 -7.03 -5.06 -14.63
C ARG A 234 -7.88 -5.27 -15.88
N ASN A 235 -8.38 -4.18 -16.46
CA ASN A 235 -9.23 -4.16 -17.66
C ASN A 235 -8.42 -3.88 -18.93
N MET A 236 -7.09 -3.93 -18.88
CA MET A 236 -6.18 -3.61 -19.98
C MET A 236 -6.29 -2.15 -20.46
N GLN A 237 -6.77 -1.23 -19.62
CA GLN A 237 -6.80 0.20 -19.94
C GLN A 237 -5.48 0.85 -19.51
N PRO A 238 -4.90 1.71 -20.36
CA PRO A 238 -3.65 2.40 -20.07
C PRO A 238 -3.86 3.56 -19.09
N PHE A 239 -2.91 3.74 -18.18
CA PHE A 239 -2.86 4.91 -17.29
C PHE A 239 -1.42 5.27 -16.93
N SER A 240 -1.21 6.49 -16.44
CA SER A 240 0.07 6.89 -15.85
C SER A 240 0.08 6.63 -14.35
N ALA A 241 1.02 5.83 -13.85
CA ALA A 241 1.14 5.54 -12.42
C ALA A 241 1.77 6.69 -11.61
N SER A 242 2.53 7.56 -12.28
CA SER A 242 3.12 8.78 -11.73
C SER A 242 3.20 9.86 -12.82
N GLY A 243 3.53 11.09 -12.40
CA GLY A 243 3.88 12.17 -13.31
C GLY A 243 5.35 12.16 -13.76
N GLU A 244 6.10 11.09 -13.53
CA GLU A 244 7.54 11.01 -13.86
C GLU A 244 7.81 10.15 -15.10
N LEU A 245 8.89 10.45 -15.86
CA LEU A 245 9.32 9.68 -17.03
C LEU A 245 10.02 8.37 -16.62
N ILE A 246 9.29 7.47 -15.97
CA ILE A 246 9.81 6.16 -15.52
C ILE A 246 9.62 5.10 -16.60
N ASN A 247 8.43 5.06 -17.21
CA ASN A 247 8.08 4.12 -18.26
C ASN A 247 7.28 4.81 -19.37
N PRO A 248 7.92 5.72 -20.14
CA PRO A 248 7.21 6.53 -21.12
C PRO A 248 6.71 5.65 -22.27
N ALA A 249 5.43 5.81 -22.60
CA ALA A 249 4.79 5.12 -23.71
C ALA A 249 3.93 6.08 -24.53
N VAL A 250 3.91 5.86 -25.84
CA VAL A 250 3.04 6.59 -26.77
C VAL A 250 2.30 5.61 -27.67
N ARG A 251 1.01 5.86 -27.92
CA ARG A 251 0.23 5.07 -28.88
C ARG A 251 0.58 5.55 -30.28
N VAL A 252 1.28 4.72 -31.06
CA VAL A 252 1.58 5.02 -32.45
C VAL A 252 0.62 4.28 -33.36
N THR A 253 0.06 5.00 -34.33
CA THR A 253 -0.88 4.50 -35.31
C THR A 253 -0.25 4.57 -36.71
N LEU A 254 -0.35 3.49 -37.47
CA LEU A 254 0.05 3.40 -38.87
C LEU A 254 -1.13 3.77 -39.77
N VAL A 255 -0.93 4.71 -40.67
CA VAL A 255 -1.95 5.21 -41.58
C VAL A 255 -1.47 5.04 -43.02
N GLY A 256 -2.24 4.33 -43.85
CA GLY A 256 -1.98 4.20 -45.29
C GLY A 256 -3.26 4.32 -46.09
N GLY A 257 -3.19 4.99 -47.25
CA GLY A 257 -4.38 5.28 -48.06
C GLY A 257 -5.48 6.05 -47.32
N GLY A 258 -5.11 6.84 -46.29
CA GLY A 258 -6.04 7.59 -45.44
C GLY A 258 -6.80 6.77 -44.39
N ARG A 259 -6.46 5.49 -44.19
CA ARG A 259 -7.08 4.62 -43.17
C ARG A 259 -6.06 4.13 -42.15
N GLU A 260 -6.51 3.91 -40.93
CA GLU A 260 -5.72 3.24 -39.89
C GLU A 260 -5.52 1.77 -40.26
N ILE A 261 -4.25 1.38 -40.41
CA ILE A 261 -3.83 0.01 -40.72
C ILE A 261 -3.57 -0.78 -39.43
N GLY A 262 -3.09 -0.11 -38.39
CA GLY A 262 -2.86 -0.70 -37.07
C GLY A 262 -2.31 0.31 -36.08
N ALA A 263 -2.33 -0.06 -34.80
CA ALA A 263 -1.79 0.77 -33.72
C ALA A 263 -1.14 -0.09 -32.63
N LYS A 264 -0.11 0.46 -31.98
CA LYS A 264 0.54 -0.17 -30.83
C LYS A 264 1.11 0.85 -29.85
N TRP A 265 1.32 0.42 -28.62
CA TRP A 265 2.13 1.17 -27.66
C TRP A 265 3.61 1.03 -28.01
N VAL A 266 4.30 2.17 -28.03
CA VAL A 266 5.74 2.27 -28.32
C VAL A 266 6.44 2.83 -27.09
N PHE A 267 7.55 2.19 -26.71
CA PHE A 267 8.31 2.47 -25.50
C PHE A 267 9.77 2.82 -25.85
N SER A 268 10.52 3.35 -24.89
CA SER A 268 11.97 3.56 -25.03
C SER A 268 12.77 2.26 -24.97
N HIS A 269 12.29 1.28 -24.21
CA HIS A 269 12.86 -0.06 -24.11
C HIS A 269 12.05 -1.06 -24.96
N ASP A 270 12.71 -2.08 -25.51
CA ASP A 270 12.04 -3.13 -26.26
C ASP A 270 11.41 -4.15 -25.32
N PHE A 271 10.11 -4.03 -25.08
CA PHE A 271 9.32 -5.00 -24.33
C PHE A 271 8.75 -6.02 -25.32
N GLY A 272 9.51 -7.08 -25.60
CA GLY A 272 9.05 -8.17 -26.46
C GLY A 272 7.67 -8.68 -26.04
N GLY A 273 6.71 -8.69 -26.98
CA GLY A 273 5.39 -9.32 -26.80
C GLY A 273 4.24 -8.42 -26.30
N MET A 274 4.44 -7.13 -26.06
CA MET A 274 3.36 -6.22 -25.62
C MET A 274 2.71 -5.38 -26.75
N GLY A 275 3.04 -5.67 -28.02
CA GLY A 275 2.51 -4.99 -29.19
C GLY A 275 1.36 -5.77 -29.84
N GLY A 276 0.15 -5.20 -29.83
CA GLY A 276 -0.99 -5.73 -30.57
C GLY A 276 -0.70 -5.96 -32.06
N SER A 277 -1.46 -6.90 -32.62
CA SER A 277 -1.33 -7.48 -33.97
C SER A 277 -1.49 -6.45 -35.11
N ASN A 278 -0.78 -6.69 -36.22
CA ASN A 278 -0.82 -5.99 -37.53
C ASN A 278 0.05 -4.73 -37.73
N MET A 279 1.12 -4.51 -36.95
CA MET A 279 2.10 -3.47 -37.30
C MET A 279 3.39 -4.07 -37.87
N PRO A 280 3.69 -3.91 -39.18
CA PRO A 280 4.90 -4.45 -39.84
C PRO A 280 6.16 -3.61 -39.54
N LEU A 281 6.12 -2.76 -38.51
CA LEU A 281 7.22 -1.87 -38.14
C LEU A 281 7.68 -2.15 -36.71
N LYS A 282 9.00 -2.29 -36.54
CA LYS A 282 9.66 -2.20 -35.24
C LYS A 282 9.81 -0.71 -34.90
N LEU A 283 9.20 -0.30 -33.79
CA LEU A 283 9.19 1.08 -33.35
C LEU A 283 9.80 1.18 -31.95
N ARG A 284 10.59 2.22 -31.72
CA ARG A 284 11.16 2.53 -30.39
C ARG A 284 11.28 4.03 -30.19
N ILE A 285 10.92 4.53 -29.02
CA ILE A 285 11.19 5.91 -28.62
C ILE A 285 12.70 6.07 -28.45
N VAL A 286 13.30 7.04 -29.14
CA VAL A 286 14.73 7.36 -29.03
C VAL A 286 14.98 8.69 -28.33
N ASP A 287 14.01 9.62 -28.36
CA ASP A 287 14.12 10.91 -27.71
C ASP A 287 12.73 11.53 -27.45
N LEU A 288 12.67 12.51 -26.54
CA LEU A 288 11.48 13.29 -26.20
C LEU A 288 11.83 14.77 -26.23
N THR A 289 11.01 15.57 -26.91
CA THR A 289 11.25 17.02 -27.07
C THR A 289 10.04 17.83 -26.64
N GLY A 290 10.28 19.06 -26.16
CA GLY A 290 9.21 19.88 -25.56
C GLY A 290 8.66 19.25 -24.29
N VAL A 291 9.54 18.72 -23.44
CA VAL A 291 9.16 18.12 -22.15
C VAL A 291 8.84 19.27 -21.18
N ASN A 292 7.56 19.50 -20.97
CA ASN A 292 7.05 20.55 -20.11
C ASN A 292 6.45 19.93 -18.84
N SER A 293 6.87 20.43 -17.68
CA SER A 293 6.23 20.11 -16.40
C SER A 293 5.17 21.18 -16.12
N SER A 294 3.91 20.86 -16.39
CA SER A 294 2.81 21.83 -16.37
C SER A 294 2.43 22.37 -14.97
N ARG A 295 3.04 21.88 -13.86
CA ARG A 295 2.76 22.38 -12.50
C ARG A 295 3.99 22.45 -11.59
N SER A 296 4.19 23.62 -10.99
CA SER A 296 5.07 23.83 -9.84
C SER A 296 4.39 23.35 -8.55
N GLY A 297 5.07 22.53 -7.73
CA GLY A 297 4.56 22.09 -6.43
C GLY A 297 4.77 20.58 -6.19
N TYR A 298 4.08 20.05 -5.18
CA TYR A 298 4.13 18.63 -4.83
C TYR A 298 2.82 17.92 -5.20
N ALA A 299 2.93 16.69 -5.69
CA ALA A 299 1.78 15.79 -5.78
C ALA A 299 1.78 14.83 -4.59
N THR A 300 0.58 14.50 -4.13
CA THR A 300 0.41 13.47 -3.11
C THR A 300 0.55 12.09 -3.73
N ILE A 301 1.17 11.16 -3.01
CA ILE A 301 1.16 9.75 -3.38
C ILE A 301 0.32 8.98 -2.36
N LEU A 302 -0.78 8.42 -2.86
CA LEU A 302 -1.72 7.62 -2.08
C LEU A 302 -1.59 6.14 -2.46
N GLU A 303 -1.51 5.30 -1.43
CA GLU A 303 -1.66 3.85 -1.60
C GLU A 303 -3.11 3.48 -1.28
N VAL A 304 -3.79 2.92 -2.27
CA VAL A 304 -5.20 2.54 -2.21
C VAL A 304 -5.28 1.04 -2.02
N LYS A 305 -5.99 0.59 -0.98
CA LYS A 305 -6.19 -0.82 -0.67
C LYS A 305 -7.67 -1.15 -0.48
N ARG A 306 -8.11 -2.30 -0.99
CA ARG A 306 -9.41 -2.92 -0.66
C ARG A 306 -9.16 -4.35 -0.24
N ASP A 307 -9.55 -4.68 0.97
CA ASP A 307 -9.39 -6.02 1.54
C ASP A 307 -10.75 -6.64 1.83
N SER A 308 -11.29 -7.35 0.85
CA SER A 308 -12.44 -8.23 1.02
C SER A 308 -11.94 -9.58 1.55
N GLY A 309 -12.46 -10.05 2.69
CA GLY A 309 -12.01 -11.29 3.35
C GLY A 309 -11.37 -11.09 4.73
N ARG A 310 -11.07 -9.84 5.10
CA ARG A 310 -10.52 -9.51 6.43
C ARG A 310 -11.40 -10.01 7.58
N TRP A 311 -12.73 -9.97 7.43
CA TRP A 311 -13.65 -10.43 8.47
C TRP A 311 -13.58 -11.96 8.66
N ILE A 312 -13.39 -12.73 7.60
CA ILE A 312 -13.20 -14.19 7.65
C ILE A 312 -11.91 -14.52 8.39
N ILE A 313 -10.83 -13.78 8.10
CA ILE A 313 -9.54 -13.93 8.77
C ILE A 313 -9.68 -13.65 10.28
N TRP A 314 -10.36 -12.57 10.68
CA TRP A 314 -10.61 -12.27 12.09
C TRP A 314 -11.45 -13.34 12.79
N MET A 315 -12.49 -13.87 12.12
CA MET A 315 -13.25 -15.01 12.65
C MET A 315 -12.37 -16.25 12.82
N GLY A 316 -11.48 -16.52 11.86
CA GLY A 316 -10.50 -17.60 11.94
C GLY A 316 -9.59 -17.46 13.16
N PHE A 317 -8.98 -16.27 13.34
CA PHE A 317 -8.16 -15.96 14.52
C PHE A 317 -8.94 -16.15 15.82
N PHE A 318 -10.15 -15.60 15.90
CA PHE A 318 -10.99 -15.75 17.09
C PHE A 318 -11.29 -17.21 17.41
N CYS A 319 -11.68 -18.01 16.41
CA CYS A 319 -11.97 -19.44 16.57
C CYS A 319 -10.74 -20.23 17.03
N VAL A 320 -9.56 -19.97 16.46
CA VAL A 320 -8.30 -20.60 16.90
C VAL A 320 -7.98 -20.22 18.34
N THR A 321 -8.01 -18.94 18.67
CA THR A 321 -7.71 -18.48 20.04
C THR A 321 -8.70 -19.07 21.05
N LEU A 322 -10.00 -19.03 20.76
CA LEU A 322 -11.03 -19.61 21.62
C LEU A 322 -10.86 -21.14 21.74
N GLY A 323 -10.57 -21.82 20.64
CA GLY A 323 -10.31 -23.26 20.63
C GLY A 323 -9.12 -23.66 21.49
N LEU A 324 -8.03 -22.89 21.43
CA LEU A 324 -6.86 -23.06 22.30
C LEU A 324 -7.22 -22.78 23.76
N VAL A 325 -7.92 -21.70 24.07
CA VAL A 325 -8.36 -21.40 25.46
C VAL A 325 -9.24 -22.51 26.01
N LEU A 326 -10.22 -23.02 25.25
CA LEU A 326 -11.05 -24.14 25.71
C LEU A 326 -10.24 -25.42 25.90
N THR A 327 -9.27 -25.68 25.03
CA THR A 327 -8.38 -26.85 25.13
C THR A 327 -7.45 -26.75 26.34
N TYR A 328 -6.92 -25.56 26.64
CA TYR A 328 -5.86 -25.33 27.64
C TYR A 328 -6.37 -24.85 29.01
N SER A 329 -7.47 -24.11 29.08
CA SER A 329 -7.99 -23.57 30.34
C SER A 329 -9.02 -24.48 31.02
N MET A 330 -9.71 -25.35 30.27
CA MET A 330 -10.69 -26.27 30.82
C MET A 330 -10.13 -27.70 30.87
N THR A 331 -10.08 -28.28 32.07
CA THR A 331 -9.72 -29.68 32.29
C THR A 331 -10.99 -30.52 32.36
N GLN A 332 -11.02 -31.66 31.65
CA GLN A 332 -12.11 -32.61 31.85
C GLN A 332 -11.86 -33.39 33.13
N ARG A 333 -12.87 -33.39 33.98
CA ARG A 333 -12.86 -34.13 35.24
C ARG A 333 -14.11 -34.98 35.28
N GLN A 334 -13.93 -36.26 35.54
CA GLN A 334 -15.01 -37.22 35.73
C GLN A 334 -14.78 -37.94 37.05
N ALA A 335 -15.81 -37.98 37.89
CA ALA A 335 -15.79 -38.71 39.15
C ALA A 335 -16.95 -39.72 39.15
N TRP A 336 -16.68 -40.90 39.68
CA TRP A 336 -17.66 -41.96 39.90
C TRP A 336 -17.58 -42.40 41.36
N ALA A 337 -18.74 -42.60 41.98
CA ALA A 337 -18.86 -43.17 43.31
C ALA A 337 -19.85 -44.33 43.25
N VAL A 338 -19.47 -45.49 43.76
CA VAL A 338 -20.33 -46.67 43.86
C VAL A 338 -20.40 -47.05 45.33
N VAL A 339 -21.63 -47.08 45.87
CA VAL A 339 -21.89 -47.52 47.25
C VAL A 339 -22.41 -48.94 47.20
N LEU A 340 -21.68 -49.87 47.82
CA LEU A 340 -22.06 -51.26 47.99
C LEU A 340 -22.54 -51.46 49.43
N ARG A 341 -23.85 -51.71 49.59
CA ARG A 341 -24.45 -52.00 50.89
C ARG A 341 -24.32 -53.49 51.21
N LYS A 342 -23.63 -53.81 52.30
CA LYS A 342 -23.48 -55.19 52.77
C LYS A 342 -24.55 -55.52 53.81
N PRO A 343 -25.16 -56.71 53.80
CA PRO A 343 -26.20 -57.10 54.75
C PRO A 343 -25.74 -57.12 56.22
N GLU A 344 -24.47 -57.43 56.46
CA GLU A 344 -23.80 -57.32 57.77
C GLU A 344 -22.39 -56.77 57.56
N GLY A 345 -21.99 -55.78 58.38
CA GLY A 345 -20.69 -55.11 58.30
C GLY A 345 -20.80 -53.61 57.98
N LYS A 346 -19.69 -53.01 57.53
CA LYS A 346 -19.64 -51.62 57.08
C LYS A 346 -19.92 -51.55 55.58
N ASP A 347 -20.68 -50.54 55.15
CA ASP A 347 -20.86 -50.21 53.73
C ASP A 347 -19.51 -49.89 53.07
N GLU A 348 -19.33 -50.32 51.82
CA GLU A 348 -18.13 -50.06 51.03
C GLU A 348 -18.42 -48.98 49.98
N ILE A 349 -17.53 -47.97 49.89
CA ILE A 349 -17.62 -46.91 48.91
C ILE A 349 -16.39 -46.99 48.00
N HIS A 350 -16.62 -47.26 46.72
CA HIS A 350 -15.58 -47.21 45.69
C HIS A 350 -15.64 -45.87 44.97
N LEU A 351 -14.53 -45.14 44.99
CA LEU A 351 -14.37 -43.88 44.25
C LEU A 351 -13.41 -44.09 43.08
N ALA A 352 -13.80 -43.62 41.90
CA ALA A 352 -12.93 -43.53 40.74
C ALA A 352 -12.92 -42.10 40.22
N TYR A 353 -11.77 -41.62 39.80
CA TYR A 353 -11.62 -40.27 39.25
C TYR A 353 -10.73 -40.30 38.00
N ARG A 354 -11.18 -39.62 36.96
CA ARG A 354 -10.45 -39.44 35.71
C ARG A 354 -10.27 -37.95 35.45
N ASN A 355 -9.02 -37.55 35.31
CA ASN A 355 -8.64 -36.23 34.84
C ASN A 355 -7.99 -36.36 33.46
N SER A 356 -8.38 -35.51 32.51
CA SER A 356 -7.73 -35.47 31.19
C SER A 356 -6.30 -34.92 31.26
N ARG A 357 -5.87 -34.37 32.40
CA ARG A 357 -4.48 -33.97 32.65
C ARG A 357 -3.96 -34.60 33.93
N ILE A 358 -2.68 -34.95 33.92
CA ILE A 358 -1.97 -35.41 35.12
C ILE A 358 -1.89 -34.22 36.08
N ASP A 359 -2.62 -34.31 37.19
CA ASP A 359 -2.55 -33.34 38.28
C ASP A 359 -2.11 -34.08 39.55
N HIS A 360 -0.89 -33.81 39.99
CA HIS A 360 -0.30 -34.41 41.19
C HIS A 360 -1.12 -34.11 42.44
N ARG A 361 -1.76 -32.93 42.52
CA ARG A 361 -2.60 -32.56 43.67
C ARG A 361 -3.84 -33.43 43.81
N THR A 362 -4.41 -33.87 42.69
CA THR A 362 -5.60 -34.73 42.75
C THR A 362 -5.22 -36.13 43.27
N ARG A 363 -4.04 -36.64 42.89
CA ARG A 363 -3.51 -37.90 43.42
C ARG A 363 -3.27 -37.82 44.92
N ASP A 364 -2.60 -36.78 45.40
CA ASP A 364 -2.33 -36.56 46.82
C ASP A 364 -3.63 -36.45 47.65
N TYR A 365 -4.69 -35.87 47.08
CA TYR A 365 -5.99 -35.78 47.73
C TYR A 365 -6.66 -37.15 47.93
N PHE A 366 -6.62 -38.02 46.91
CA PHE A 366 -7.15 -39.38 47.02
C PHE A 366 -6.29 -40.28 47.91
N GLU A 367 -4.97 -40.10 47.92
CA GLU A 367 -4.07 -40.83 48.83
C GLU A 367 -4.25 -40.44 50.31
N ARG A 368 -4.79 -39.23 50.60
CA ARG A 368 -5.16 -38.81 51.97
C ARG A 368 -6.53 -39.27 52.44
N LEU A 369 -7.37 -39.78 51.53
CA LEU A 369 -8.72 -40.28 51.82
C LEU A 369 -8.74 -41.78 52.15
N ASN A 370 -7.66 -42.50 51.81
CA ASN A 370 -7.33 -43.84 52.31
C ASN A 370 -6.60 -43.72 53.65
#